data_AF-A0A0F2LLX7-F1
#
_entry.id   AF-A0A0F2LLX7-F1
#
_cell.length_a   1.000
_cell.length_b   1.000
_cell.length_c   1.000
_cell.angle_alpha   90.00
_cell.angle_beta   90.00
_cell.angle_gamma   90.00
#
_symmetry.space_group_name_H-M   'P 1'
#
loop_
_entity.id
_entity.type
_entity.pdbx_description
1 polymer ?
#
loop_
_entity_poly.entity_id
_entity_poly.type
_entity_poly.pdbx_seq_one_letter_code
_entity_poly.pdbx_strand_id
1 'polypeptide(L)'
;VEDESVVLKPAEHILGSAQVMITLKDGTTVAYTGDFKNPGKGTPILNPDILVIDSTYGRPEFRRPFKEEVNSLFPDYVNDALVSGPVRIYAYHGKIQEVMKFLRRAQVIAPFVAEGKVYDLTIVAKKYGEEIGEVFNRNDPQAREILKDGWYVEFKHFHEFRNREKGFTNFVLTGWQFDKPFKRIDSSSVSVAFSDHGDFEETIYYVDNSSASLVIVDGGRRGYSNDLAKYINERLKKKAISMP
;
A
#
# COMPACT_ATOMS: atom_id res chain seq x y z
N VAL A 1 1.74 -18.02 -29.02
CA VAL A 1 1.05 -18.23 -27.73
C VAL A 1 0.11 -19.43 -27.83
N GLU A 2 0.58 -20.52 -28.45
CA GLU A 2 -0.08 -21.81 -28.35
C GLU A 2 0.81 -22.57 -27.36
N ASP A 3 0.26 -23.16 -26.31
CA ASP A 3 0.92 -23.93 -25.24
C ASP A 3 1.53 -23.20 -24.03
N GLU A 4 1.35 -21.88 -23.89
CA GLU A 4 1.67 -21.17 -22.64
C GLU A 4 0.38 -20.83 -21.88
N SER A 5 0.38 -20.98 -20.55
CA SER A 5 -0.77 -20.60 -19.72
C SER A 5 -0.41 -19.51 -18.73
N VAL A 6 -1.35 -18.61 -18.49
CA VAL A 6 -1.22 -17.50 -17.55
C VAL A 6 -2.33 -17.58 -16.51
N VAL A 7 -1.96 -17.53 -15.24
CA VAL A 7 -2.88 -17.48 -14.11
C VAL A 7 -2.58 -16.25 -13.27
N LEU A 8 -3.59 -15.43 -13.06
CA LEU A 8 -3.51 -14.31 -12.13
C LEU A 8 -3.90 -14.77 -10.72
N LYS A 9 -3.11 -14.38 -9.73
CA LYS A 9 -3.38 -14.58 -8.30
C LYS A 9 -3.40 -13.22 -7.61
N PRO A 10 -4.19 -13.00 -6.56
CA PRO A 10 -4.20 -11.72 -5.87
C PRO A 10 -2.79 -11.31 -5.41
N ALA A 11 -2.47 -10.03 -5.52
CA ALA A 11 -1.43 -9.37 -4.75
C ALA A 11 -2.12 -8.27 -3.95
N GLU A 12 -1.91 -8.20 -2.66
CA GLU A 12 -2.37 -7.05 -1.88
C GLU A 12 -1.38 -5.90 -2.11
N HIS A 13 -1.77 -4.85 -2.82
CA HIS A 13 -0.96 -3.63 -3.00
C HIS A 13 -1.86 -2.44 -3.34
N ILE A 14 -2.64 -2.57 -4.40
CA ILE A 14 -3.74 -1.67 -4.76
C ILE A 14 -4.93 -2.49 -5.25
N LEU A 15 -6.07 -1.85 -5.48
CA LEU A 15 -7.19 -2.56 -6.10
C LEU A 15 -6.78 -3.14 -7.46
N GLY A 16 -7.01 -4.44 -7.62
CA GLY A 16 -6.74 -5.16 -8.86
C GLY A 16 -5.28 -5.58 -9.06
N SER A 17 -4.39 -5.35 -8.09
CA SER A 17 -3.03 -5.89 -8.17
C SER A 17 -3.06 -7.42 -8.14
N ALA A 18 -2.21 -8.02 -8.98
CA ALA A 18 -2.13 -9.44 -9.15
C ALA A 18 -0.68 -9.89 -9.35
N GLN A 19 -0.39 -11.05 -8.78
CA GLN A 19 0.76 -11.87 -9.14
C GLN A 19 0.43 -12.62 -10.43
N VAL A 20 1.43 -12.80 -11.28
CA VAL A 20 1.29 -13.49 -12.57
C VAL A 20 2.06 -14.80 -12.50
N MET A 21 1.39 -15.93 -12.65
CA MET A 21 2.02 -17.24 -12.82
C MET A 21 1.94 -17.65 -14.29
N ILE A 22 3.08 -17.97 -14.88
CA ILE A 22 3.21 -18.40 -16.27
C ILE A 22 3.72 -19.84 -16.25
N THR A 23 3.06 -20.72 -17.02
CA THR A 23 3.60 -22.05 -17.34
C THR A 23 4.09 -22.03 -18.78
N LEU A 24 5.40 -22.24 -18.95
CA LEU A 24 6.06 -22.33 -20.25
C LEU A 24 5.75 -23.67 -20.92
N LYS A 25 6.04 -23.76 -22.22
CA LYS A 25 5.78 -24.96 -23.03
C LYS A 25 6.47 -26.23 -22.52
N ASP A 26 7.63 -26.08 -21.90
CA ASP A 26 8.41 -27.19 -21.34
C ASP A 26 7.94 -27.60 -19.93
N GLY A 27 6.89 -26.95 -19.41
CA GLY A 27 6.33 -27.19 -18.08
C GLY A 27 6.96 -26.31 -16.98
N THR A 28 8.01 -25.54 -17.28
CA THR A 28 8.63 -24.63 -16.31
C THR A 28 7.64 -23.56 -15.87
N THR A 29 7.56 -23.33 -14.57
CA THR A 29 6.70 -22.32 -13.96
C THR A 29 7.48 -21.09 -13.52
N VAL A 30 6.99 -19.91 -13.88
CA VAL A 30 7.58 -18.62 -13.51
C VAL A 30 6.50 -17.77 -12.87
N ALA A 31 6.72 -17.28 -11.66
CA ALA A 31 5.83 -16.32 -11.03
C ALA A 31 6.48 -14.95 -10.94
N TYR A 32 5.75 -13.90 -11.28
CA TYR A 32 6.09 -12.51 -10.96
C TYR A 32 5.14 -11.99 -9.90
N THR A 33 5.66 -11.52 -8.77
CA THR A 33 4.82 -11.01 -7.68
C THR A 33 4.16 -9.68 -8.03
N GLY A 34 4.82 -8.86 -8.87
CA GLY A 34 4.55 -7.43 -8.90
C GLY A 34 4.81 -6.78 -7.53
N ASP A 35 4.24 -5.60 -7.31
CA ASP A 35 4.20 -4.97 -5.99
C ASP A 35 3.19 -5.73 -5.11
N PHE A 36 3.56 -6.02 -3.86
CA PHE A 36 2.73 -6.76 -2.92
C PHE A 36 3.02 -6.33 -1.48
N LYS A 37 2.11 -6.66 -0.56
CA LYS A 37 2.26 -6.67 0.90
C LYS A 37 1.50 -7.86 1.51
N ASN A 38 1.63 -8.08 2.82
CA ASN A 38 0.89 -9.13 3.55
C ASN A 38 0.99 -10.55 2.94
N PRO A 39 2.21 -11.06 2.67
CA PRO A 39 2.41 -12.42 2.16
C PRO A 39 1.83 -13.48 3.10
N GLY A 40 1.19 -14.51 2.52
CA GLY A 40 0.47 -15.55 3.26
C GLY A 40 -0.91 -15.13 3.79
N LYS A 41 -1.30 -13.85 3.64
CA LYS A 41 -2.62 -13.33 3.99
C LYS A 41 -3.35 -12.87 2.71
N GLY A 42 -3.33 -11.57 2.40
CA GLY A 42 -3.94 -11.04 1.17
C GLY A 42 -3.12 -11.31 -0.10
N THR A 43 -1.83 -11.60 0.04
CA THR A 43 -0.97 -12.08 -1.05
C THR A 43 -0.64 -13.56 -0.82
N PRO A 44 -1.28 -14.53 -1.51
CA PRO A 44 -0.92 -15.94 -1.39
C PRO A 44 0.53 -16.19 -1.83
N ILE A 45 1.21 -17.08 -1.13
CA ILE A 45 2.56 -17.54 -1.52
C ILE A 45 2.44 -18.45 -2.74
N LEU A 46 3.20 -18.14 -3.79
CA LEU A 46 3.30 -18.95 -4.98
C LEU A 46 4.55 -19.85 -4.93
N ASN A 47 4.44 -21.00 -5.58
CA ASN A 47 5.45 -22.06 -5.59
C ASN A 47 5.90 -22.38 -7.04
N PRO A 48 6.47 -21.41 -7.78
CA PRO A 48 7.00 -21.65 -9.12
C PRO A 48 8.38 -22.32 -9.06
N ASP A 49 8.93 -22.70 -10.22
CA ASP A 49 10.35 -23.04 -10.36
C ASP A 49 11.23 -21.79 -10.24
N ILE A 50 10.77 -20.68 -10.81
CA ILE A 50 11.42 -19.37 -10.83
C ILE A 50 10.48 -18.30 -10.26
N LEU A 51 10.93 -17.61 -9.20
CA LEU A 51 10.19 -16.50 -8.59
C LEU A 51 10.87 -15.17 -8.93
N VAL A 52 10.15 -14.27 -9.60
CA VAL A 52 10.54 -12.88 -9.80
C VAL A 52 9.84 -12.01 -8.74
N ILE A 53 10.61 -11.32 -7.90
CA ILE A 53 10.08 -10.63 -6.70
C ILE A 53 10.48 -9.14 -6.61
N ASP A 54 9.56 -8.32 -6.10
CA ASP A 54 9.78 -6.90 -5.77
C ASP A 54 10.98 -6.69 -4.83
N SER A 55 11.67 -5.55 -5.01
CA SER A 55 12.86 -5.17 -4.24
C SER A 55 12.78 -3.77 -3.64
N THR A 56 11.58 -3.19 -3.57
CA THR A 56 11.33 -1.84 -3.01
C THR A 56 11.97 -1.66 -1.63
N TYR A 57 11.85 -2.66 -0.76
CA TYR A 57 12.43 -2.67 0.59
C TYR A 57 13.51 -3.75 0.77
N GLY A 58 14.37 -3.95 -0.23
CA GLY A 58 15.36 -5.04 -0.28
C GLY A 58 16.52 -5.01 0.73
N ARG A 59 16.53 -4.13 1.74
CA ARG A 59 17.58 -4.09 2.80
C ARG A 59 16.97 -4.27 4.19
N PRO A 60 17.69 -4.89 5.14
CA PRO A 60 17.25 -5.06 6.52
C PRO A 60 16.87 -3.76 7.25
N GLU A 61 17.39 -2.61 6.80
CA GLU A 61 17.06 -1.30 7.36
C GLU A 61 15.63 -0.85 7.03
N PHE A 62 14.99 -1.43 5.99
CA PHE A 62 13.62 -1.09 5.58
C PHE A 62 12.56 -1.94 6.29
N ARG A 63 12.90 -2.51 7.44
CA ARG A 63 11.92 -3.12 8.36
C ARG A 63 11.02 -2.05 8.96
N ARG A 64 9.73 -2.37 9.11
CA ARG A 64 8.74 -1.45 9.69
C ARG A 64 8.14 -2.09 10.95
N PRO A 65 8.80 -1.95 12.10
CA PRO A 65 8.40 -2.66 13.33
C PRO A 65 7.06 -2.18 13.89
N PHE A 66 6.60 -0.99 13.50
CA PHE A 66 5.40 -0.33 14.01
C PHE A 66 4.17 -0.49 13.11
N LYS A 67 4.13 -1.46 12.19
CA LYS A 67 2.95 -1.66 11.31
C LYS A 67 1.66 -1.83 12.11
N GLU A 68 1.69 -2.69 13.14
CA GLU A 68 0.54 -2.92 14.01
C GLU A 68 0.19 -1.70 14.87
N GLU A 69 1.20 -0.93 15.28
CA GLU A 69 1.00 0.33 15.99
C GLU A 69 0.32 1.38 15.10
N VAL A 70 0.73 1.50 13.84
CA VAL A 70 0.06 2.39 12.87
C VAL A 70 -1.37 1.93 12.60
N ASN A 71 -1.58 0.61 12.45
CA ASN A 71 -2.91 0.03 12.22
C ASN A 71 -3.87 0.24 13.40
N SER A 72 -3.36 0.29 14.62
CA SER A 72 -4.18 0.52 15.82
C SER A 72 -4.39 2.00 16.12
N LEU A 73 -3.33 2.81 16.06
CA LEU A 73 -3.39 4.21 16.51
C LEU A 73 -3.87 5.20 15.44
N PHE A 74 -3.68 4.92 14.14
CA PHE A 74 -4.01 5.93 13.13
C PHE A 74 -5.52 6.30 13.08
N PRO A 75 -6.48 5.35 13.19
CA PRO A 75 -7.90 5.67 13.29
C PRO A 75 -8.22 6.55 14.51
N ASP A 76 -7.59 6.28 15.66
CA ASP A 76 -7.76 7.07 16.88
C ASP A 76 -7.26 8.50 16.68
N TYR A 77 -6.08 8.67 16.06
CA TYR A 77 -5.54 9.99 15.72
C TYR A 77 -6.46 10.77 14.78
N VAL A 78 -7.12 10.09 13.84
CA VAL A 78 -8.11 10.72 12.95
C VAL A 78 -9.34 11.14 13.74
N ASN A 79 -9.88 10.28 14.61
CA ASN A 79 -11.04 10.59 15.44
C ASN A 79 -10.77 11.74 16.43
N ASP A 80 -9.61 11.75 17.09
CA ASP A 80 -9.20 12.82 17.99
C ASP A 80 -9.05 14.15 17.24
N ALA A 81 -8.47 14.11 16.04
CA ALA A 81 -8.32 15.29 15.21
C ALA A 81 -9.68 15.87 14.76
N LEU A 82 -10.66 15.00 14.49
CA LEU A 82 -12.02 15.39 14.12
C LEU A 82 -12.76 16.17 15.23
N VAL A 83 -12.37 16.01 16.50
CA VAL A 83 -12.92 16.83 17.61
C VAL A 83 -12.56 18.30 17.46
N SER A 84 -11.42 18.60 16.82
CA SER A 84 -10.90 19.96 16.65
C SER A 84 -11.29 20.60 15.31
N GLY A 85 -11.87 19.84 14.38
CA GLY A 85 -12.25 20.31 13.05
C GLY A 85 -11.93 19.30 11.93
N PRO A 86 -11.97 19.73 10.66
CA PRO A 86 -11.87 18.80 9.55
C PRO A 86 -10.45 18.24 9.40
N VAL A 87 -10.40 16.98 8.96
CA VAL A 87 -9.14 16.25 8.74
C VAL A 87 -8.87 16.16 7.24
N ARG A 88 -7.60 16.30 6.85
CA ARG A 88 -7.15 16.00 5.49
C ARG A 88 -6.10 14.90 5.48
N ILE A 89 -6.30 13.91 4.62
CA ILE A 89 -5.37 12.80 4.43
C ILE A 89 -4.80 12.86 3.01
N TYR A 90 -3.47 12.87 2.93
CA TYR A 90 -2.72 12.98 1.69
C TYR A 90 -1.97 11.67 1.38
N ALA A 91 -2.24 11.09 0.22
CA ALA A 91 -1.57 9.88 -0.25
C ALA A 91 -1.57 9.79 -1.78
N TYR A 92 -0.84 8.83 -2.35
CA TYR A 92 -0.91 8.54 -3.78
C TYR A 92 -2.23 7.81 -4.12
N HIS A 93 -2.60 7.83 -5.40
CA HIS A 93 -3.71 7.01 -5.90
C HIS A 93 -3.48 5.52 -5.58
N GLY A 94 -4.55 4.76 -5.36
CA GLY A 94 -4.47 3.39 -4.84
C GLY A 94 -4.38 3.40 -3.31
N LYS A 95 -3.32 3.99 -2.75
CA LYS A 95 -3.16 4.11 -1.28
C LYS A 95 -4.28 4.89 -0.61
N ILE A 96 -4.80 5.95 -1.26
CA ILE A 96 -5.98 6.66 -0.73
C ILE A 96 -7.15 5.71 -0.52
N GLN A 97 -7.48 4.89 -1.52
CA GLN A 97 -8.61 3.95 -1.45
C GLN A 97 -8.36 2.87 -0.39
N GLU A 98 -7.13 2.37 -0.27
CA GLU A 98 -6.76 1.45 0.81
C GLU A 98 -6.99 2.07 2.19
N VAL A 99 -6.57 3.32 2.39
CA VAL A 99 -6.70 4.02 3.67
C VAL A 99 -8.16 4.31 3.97
N MET A 100 -8.96 4.70 2.97
CA MET A 100 -10.40 4.86 3.12
C MET A 100 -11.04 3.56 3.64
N LYS A 101 -10.75 2.42 3.01
CA LYS A 101 -11.22 1.10 3.46
C LYS A 101 -10.75 0.78 4.88
N PHE A 102 -9.47 1.01 5.16
CA PHE A 102 -8.89 0.78 6.47
C PHE A 102 -9.59 1.58 7.57
N LEU A 103 -9.79 2.88 7.37
CA LEU A 103 -10.47 3.75 8.34
C LEU A 103 -11.93 3.34 8.56
N ARG A 104 -12.63 2.87 7.51
CA ARG A 104 -14.00 2.34 7.64
C ARG A 104 -14.06 1.04 8.43
N ARG A 105 -13.13 0.12 8.17
CA ARG A 105 -13.00 -1.11 8.97
C ARG A 105 -12.68 -0.81 10.43
N ALA A 106 -11.93 0.25 10.68
CA ALA A 106 -11.66 0.79 12.01
C ALA A 106 -12.79 1.69 12.57
N GLN A 107 -13.98 1.67 11.96
CA GLN A 107 -15.18 2.37 12.43
C GLN A 107 -15.05 3.90 12.51
N VAL A 108 -14.19 4.52 11.70
CA VAL A 108 -14.25 5.98 11.50
C VAL A 108 -15.55 6.29 10.74
N ILE A 109 -16.51 6.90 11.44
CA ILE A 109 -17.86 7.18 10.92
C ILE A 109 -18.00 8.54 10.22
N ALA A 110 -16.99 9.41 10.33
CA ALA A 110 -17.05 10.74 9.71
C ALA A 110 -17.26 10.66 8.18
N PRO A 111 -18.03 11.58 7.58
CA PRO A 111 -18.19 11.68 6.15
C PRO A 111 -16.84 11.76 5.45
N PHE A 112 -16.69 10.99 4.37
CA PHE A 112 -15.51 11.07 3.52
C PHE A 112 -15.80 11.98 2.34
N VAL A 113 -14.88 12.90 2.07
CA VAL A 113 -14.99 13.87 0.99
C VAL A 113 -13.78 13.71 0.06
N ALA A 114 -14.01 13.73 -1.24
CA ALA A 114 -12.96 13.72 -2.25
C ALA A 114 -13.40 14.52 -3.48
N GLU A 115 -12.45 14.85 -4.36
CA GLU A 115 -12.75 15.48 -5.64
C GLU A 115 -11.85 14.98 -6.76
N GLY A 116 -12.25 15.29 -8.00
CA GLY A 116 -11.52 14.92 -9.22
C GLY A 116 -11.12 13.44 -9.26
N LYS A 117 -9.87 13.18 -9.65
CA LYS A 117 -9.37 11.81 -9.83
C LYS A 117 -9.39 10.97 -8.55
N VAL A 118 -9.32 11.57 -7.37
CA VAL A 118 -9.44 10.83 -6.10
C VAL A 118 -10.86 10.28 -5.95
N TYR A 119 -11.87 11.11 -6.22
CA TYR A 119 -13.27 10.68 -6.20
C TYR A 119 -13.54 9.62 -7.28
N ASP A 120 -13.14 9.86 -8.53
CA ASP A 120 -13.39 8.94 -9.65
C ASP A 120 -12.83 7.54 -9.40
N LEU A 121 -11.58 7.44 -8.95
CA LEU A 121 -10.96 6.16 -8.60
C LEU A 121 -11.64 5.49 -7.41
N THR A 122 -12.18 6.27 -6.47
CA THR A 122 -12.92 5.73 -5.32
C THR A 122 -14.26 5.13 -5.76
N ILE A 123 -14.96 5.75 -6.71
CA ILE A 123 -16.19 5.20 -7.30
C ILE A 123 -15.90 3.89 -8.04
N VAL A 124 -14.81 3.85 -8.83
CA VAL A 124 -14.34 2.60 -9.45
C VAL A 124 -14.04 1.55 -8.39
N ALA A 125 -13.35 1.92 -7.31
CA ALA A 125 -13.00 0.99 -6.25
C ALA A 125 -14.22 0.37 -5.56
N LYS A 126 -15.20 1.21 -5.22
CA LYS A 126 -16.49 0.75 -4.67
C LYS A 126 -17.24 -0.16 -5.62
N LYS A 127 -17.25 0.16 -6.93
CA LYS A 127 -17.89 -0.67 -7.96
C LYS A 127 -17.32 -2.09 -7.99
N TYR A 128 -16.03 -2.26 -7.72
CA TYR A 128 -15.35 -3.56 -7.67
C TYR A 128 -15.24 -4.14 -6.26
N GLY A 129 -16.09 -3.70 -5.32
CA GLY A 129 -16.30 -4.37 -4.04
C GLY A 129 -15.48 -3.82 -2.87
N GLU A 130 -14.77 -2.70 -3.03
CA GLU A 130 -14.08 -2.08 -1.89
C GLU A 130 -15.08 -1.44 -0.92
N GLU A 131 -15.04 -1.88 0.34
CA GLU A 131 -15.92 -1.47 1.44
C GLU A 131 -15.55 -0.09 2.01
N ILE A 132 -15.52 0.93 1.16
CA ILE A 132 -15.19 2.33 1.52
C ILE A 132 -16.41 3.09 2.07
N GLY A 133 -17.62 2.56 1.87
CA GLY A 133 -18.86 3.23 2.24
C GLY A 133 -19.14 4.48 1.39
N GLU A 134 -19.96 5.39 1.91
CA GLU A 134 -20.30 6.63 1.20
C GLU A 134 -19.12 7.61 1.18
N VAL A 135 -18.94 8.25 0.02
CA VAL A 135 -17.94 9.30 -0.24
C VAL A 135 -18.64 10.37 -1.04
N PHE A 136 -18.54 11.61 -0.60
CA PHE A 136 -19.18 12.75 -1.22
C PHE A 136 -18.18 13.47 -2.13
N ASN A 137 -18.61 13.81 -3.34
CA ASN A 137 -17.82 14.71 -4.18
C ASN A 137 -17.89 16.11 -3.56
N ARG A 138 -16.73 16.73 -3.30
CA ARG A 138 -16.63 18.06 -2.69
C ARG A 138 -17.50 19.11 -3.40
N ASN A 139 -17.64 19.00 -4.72
CA ASN A 139 -18.32 19.98 -5.56
C ASN A 139 -19.84 19.77 -5.65
N ASP A 140 -20.36 18.66 -5.13
CA ASP A 140 -21.78 18.36 -5.17
C ASP A 140 -22.57 19.17 -4.14
N PRO A 141 -23.84 19.54 -4.41
CA PRO A 141 -24.68 20.26 -3.45
C PRO A 141 -24.80 19.54 -2.09
N GLN A 142 -24.80 18.21 -2.07
CA GLN A 142 -24.91 17.40 -0.86
C GLN A 142 -23.69 17.56 0.07
N ALA A 143 -22.50 17.84 -0.47
CA ALA A 143 -21.31 18.05 0.35
C ALA A 143 -21.32 19.41 1.08
N ARG A 144 -22.16 20.37 0.68
CA ARG A 144 -22.14 21.73 1.24
C ARG A 144 -22.42 21.78 2.73
N GLU A 145 -23.40 21.01 3.20
CA GLU A 145 -23.72 20.98 4.63
C GLU A 145 -22.60 20.27 5.43
N ILE A 146 -22.08 19.15 4.92
CA ILE A 146 -20.93 18.45 5.51
C ILE A 146 -19.71 19.39 5.67
N LEU A 147 -19.42 20.18 4.64
CA LEU A 147 -18.29 21.12 4.66
C LEU A 147 -18.51 22.27 5.64
N LYS A 148 -19.75 22.72 5.85
CA LYS A 148 -20.09 23.75 6.85
C LYS A 148 -20.01 23.22 8.27
N ASP A 149 -20.44 21.98 8.50
CA ASP A 149 -20.42 21.33 9.82
C ASP A 149 -18.98 21.13 10.32
N GLY A 150 -18.00 21.05 9.41
CA GLY A 150 -16.58 20.97 9.75
C GLY A 150 -16.14 19.61 10.30
N TRP A 151 -17.03 18.62 10.36
CA TRP A 151 -16.76 17.28 10.85
C TRP A 151 -16.71 16.27 9.68
N TYR A 152 -15.55 16.17 9.02
CA TYR A 152 -15.34 15.28 7.88
C TYR A 152 -13.85 14.96 7.68
N VAL A 153 -13.60 13.89 6.91
CA VAL A 153 -12.26 13.55 6.43
C VAL A 153 -12.20 13.77 4.92
N GLU A 154 -11.32 14.66 4.48
CA GLU A 154 -11.08 14.93 3.07
C GLU A 154 -9.80 14.24 2.59
N PHE A 155 -9.87 13.58 1.44
CA PHE A 155 -8.74 12.86 0.85
C PHE A 155 -8.20 13.60 -0.37
N LYS A 156 -6.89 13.86 -0.37
CA LYS A 156 -6.19 14.61 -1.41
C LYS A 156 -4.96 13.86 -1.91
N HIS A 157 -4.53 14.18 -3.12
CA HIS A 157 -3.33 13.57 -3.68
C HIS A 157 -2.08 14.04 -2.94
N PHE A 158 -1.08 13.17 -2.80
CA PHE A 158 0.16 13.41 -2.06
C PHE A 158 0.84 14.75 -2.40
N HIS A 159 0.88 15.11 -3.69
CA HIS A 159 1.52 16.36 -4.15
C HIS A 159 0.84 17.63 -3.63
N GLU A 160 -0.44 17.57 -3.27
CA GLU A 160 -1.20 18.72 -2.75
C GLU A 160 -0.78 19.07 -1.31
N PHE A 161 -0.10 18.17 -0.60
CA PHE A 161 0.36 18.42 0.78
C PHE A 161 1.29 19.64 0.90
N ARG A 162 2.02 19.97 -0.17
CA ARG A 162 2.88 21.17 -0.19
C ARG A 162 2.08 22.47 -0.05
N ASN A 163 0.82 22.47 -0.48
CA ASN A 163 -0.11 23.60 -0.43
C ASN A 163 -1.20 23.40 0.63
N ARG A 164 -0.93 22.58 1.66
CA ARG A 164 -1.90 22.29 2.72
C ARG A 164 -2.32 23.54 3.49
N GLU A 165 -3.55 23.52 3.97
CA GLU A 165 -4.14 24.61 4.75
C GLU A 165 -4.02 24.31 6.25
N LYS A 166 -3.71 25.33 7.05
CA LYS A 166 -3.56 25.19 8.52
C LYS A 166 -4.89 25.07 9.27
N GLY A 167 -6.01 25.33 8.61
CA GLY A 167 -7.36 25.14 9.18
C GLY A 167 -7.79 23.67 9.27
N PHE A 168 -6.94 22.74 8.85
CA PHE A 168 -7.16 21.30 8.91
C PHE A 168 -6.10 20.65 9.78
N THR A 169 -6.44 19.52 10.39
CA THR A 169 -5.40 18.56 10.79
C THR A 169 -5.01 17.74 9.58
N ASN A 170 -3.74 17.81 9.18
CA ASN A 170 -3.22 17.22 7.95
C ASN A 170 -2.39 15.97 8.25
N PHE A 171 -2.78 14.82 7.71
CA PHE A 171 -1.99 13.60 7.73
C PHE A 171 -1.42 13.32 6.34
N VAL A 172 -0.11 13.18 6.22
CA VAL A 172 0.55 12.75 4.97
C VAL A 172 1.08 11.34 5.13
N LEU A 173 0.67 10.44 4.26
CA LEU A 173 0.99 9.02 4.34
C LEU A 173 2.18 8.70 3.44
N THR A 174 3.21 8.08 4.01
CA THR A 174 4.42 7.71 3.29
C THR A 174 4.91 6.31 3.64
N GLY A 175 5.41 5.61 2.62
CA GLY A 175 6.12 4.35 2.81
C GLY A 175 7.58 4.53 3.25
N TRP A 176 8.15 5.72 3.06
CA TRP A 176 9.57 6.02 3.30
C TRP A 176 9.82 6.64 4.68
N GLN A 177 9.18 6.08 5.70
CA GLN A 177 9.40 6.43 7.11
C GLN A 177 9.61 5.15 7.91
N PHE A 178 10.77 5.05 8.56
CA PHE A 178 11.25 3.85 9.26
C PHE A 178 11.62 4.11 10.73
N ASP A 179 11.76 5.38 11.14
CA ASP A 179 12.19 5.71 12.51
C ASP A 179 11.04 5.74 13.51
N LYS A 180 9.87 6.24 13.09
CA LYS A 180 8.70 6.46 13.95
C LYS A 180 7.40 6.19 13.18
N PRO A 181 6.34 5.70 13.84
CA PRO A 181 5.03 5.54 13.21
C PRO A 181 4.40 6.88 12.83
N PHE A 182 4.53 7.88 13.70
CA PHE A 182 3.99 9.23 13.53
C PHE A 182 5.10 10.27 13.76
N LYS A 183 5.27 11.20 12.83
CA LYS A 183 6.25 12.29 12.91
C LYS A 183 5.58 13.62 12.68
N ARG A 184 5.49 14.45 13.72
CA ARG A 184 4.98 15.82 13.61
C ARG A 184 5.88 16.62 12.65
N ILE A 185 5.26 17.23 11.64
CA ILE A 185 5.92 18.13 10.68
C ILE A 185 5.79 19.58 11.16
N ASP A 186 4.59 19.97 11.59
CA ASP A 186 4.28 21.29 12.15
C ASP A 186 3.11 21.22 13.13
N SER A 187 2.55 22.38 13.52
CA SER A 187 1.43 22.48 14.46
C SER A 187 0.17 21.74 13.98
N SER A 188 -0.02 21.64 12.67
CA SER A 188 -1.23 21.17 12.00
C SER A 188 -1.01 19.92 11.15
N SER A 189 0.21 19.37 11.12
CA SER A 189 0.60 18.34 10.15
C SER A 189 1.44 17.21 10.74
N VAL A 190 1.09 15.98 10.39
CA VAL A 190 1.75 14.75 10.84
C VAL A 190 2.04 13.84 9.65
N SER A 191 3.28 13.36 9.55
CA SER A 191 3.67 12.27 8.65
C SER A 191 3.40 10.93 9.30
N VAL A 192 2.68 10.06 8.61
CA VAL A 192 2.32 8.71 9.08
C VAL A 192 3.03 7.67 8.23
N ALA A 193 3.68 6.72 8.91
CA ALA A 193 4.40 5.64 8.28
C ALA A 193 3.45 4.55 7.76
N PHE A 194 2.79 4.83 6.64
CA PHE A 194 1.81 3.95 6.00
C PHE A 194 2.28 3.54 4.59
N SER A 195 2.57 2.25 4.39
CA SER A 195 3.06 1.70 3.12
C SER A 195 2.05 0.72 2.52
N ASP A 196 2.06 0.69 1.20
CA ASP A 196 1.36 -0.20 0.30
C ASP A 196 2.26 -1.33 -0.23
N HIS A 197 3.53 -1.37 0.20
CA HIS A 197 4.48 -2.44 -0.11
C HIS A 197 4.84 -3.25 1.14
N GLY A 198 5.17 -4.51 0.91
CA GLY A 198 5.64 -5.42 1.93
C GLY A 198 7.07 -5.06 2.33
N ASP A 199 7.30 -4.91 3.62
CA ASP A 199 8.62 -4.54 4.13
C ASP A 199 9.65 -5.68 3.99
N PHE A 200 10.89 -5.41 4.41
CA PHE A 200 11.97 -6.39 4.26
C PHE A 200 11.62 -7.77 4.85
N GLU A 201 11.01 -7.83 6.05
CA GLU A 201 10.63 -9.10 6.67
C GLU A 201 9.55 -9.82 5.88
N GLU A 202 8.57 -9.10 5.33
CA GLU A 202 7.55 -9.71 4.47
C GLU A 202 8.14 -10.23 3.16
N THR A 203 9.06 -9.50 2.53
CA THR A 203 9.76 -9.99 1.34
C THR A 203 10.52 -11.29 1.65
N ILE A 204 11.26 -11.32 2.77
CA ILE A 204 11.98 -12.51 3.22
C ILE A 204 11.01 -13.66 3.56
N TYR A 205 9.89 -13.37 4.24
CA TYR A 205 8.87 -14.35 4.55
C TYR A 205 8.28 -14.98 3.28
N TYR A 206 8.00 -14.19 2.24
CA TYR A 206 7.53 -14.72 0.96
C TYR A 206 8.56 -15.69 0.39
N VAL A 207 9.80 -15.23 0.25
CA VAL A 207 10.88 -16.03 -0.35
C VAL A 207 11.10 -17.32 0.42
N ASP A 208 11.11 -17.28 1.75
CA ASP A 208 11.38 -18.44 2.60
C ASP A 208 10.28 -19.51 2.48
N ASN A 209 9.02 -19.08 2.38
CA ASN A 209 7.86 -19.95 2.26
C ASN A 209 7.54 -20.40 0.82
N SER A 210 8.25 -19.88 -0.19
CA SER A 210 8.14 -20.34 -1.58
C SER A 210 9.09 -21.50 -1.85
N SER A 211 8.64 -22.49 -2.63
CA SER A 211 9.46 -23.61 -3.09
C SER A 211 10.39 -23.29 -4.26
N ALA A 212 10.47 -22.02 -4.69
CA ALA A 212 11.24 -21.63 -5.87
C ALA A 212 12.73 -22.03 -5.78
N SER A 213 13.21 -22.63 -6.87
CA SER A 213 14.61 -23.07 -7.00
C SER A 213 15.54 -21.91 -7.36
N LEU A 214 15.00 -20.88 -8.02
CA LEU A 214 15.67 -19.65 -8.38
C LEU A 214 14.79 -18.45 -8.03
N VAL A 215 15.38 -17.47 -7.36
CA VAL A 215 14.76 -16.17 -7.12
C VAL A 215 15.45 -15.11 -7.98
N ILE A 216 14.68 -14.45 -8.83
CA ILE A 216 15.10 -13.26 -9.56
C ILE A 216 14.58 -12.06 -8.80
N VAL A 217 15.47 -11.19 -8.34
CA VAL A 217 15.10 -9.96 -7.66
C VAL A 217 14.99 -8.86 -8.70
N ASP A 218 13.79 -8.28 -8.83
CA ASP A 218 13.48 -7.22 -9.79
C ASP A 218 14.26 -5.94 -9.47
N GLY A 219 15.19 -5.59 -10.35
CA GLY A 219 16.03 -4.40 -10.33
C GLY A 219 15.67 -3.38 -11.42
N GLY A 220 14.57 -3.58 -12.15
CA GLY A 220 14.11 -2.65 -13.20
C GLY A 220 13.61 -1.32 -12.66
N ARG A 221 13.35 -1.25 -11.35
CA ARG A 221 12.97 -0.04 -10.62
C ARG A 221 14.10 0.40 -9.69
N ARG A 222 14.08 1.67 -9.25
CA ARG A 222 14.98 2.15 -8.19
C ARG A 222 14.71 1.34 -6.91
N GLY A 223 15.51 0.31 -6.68
CA GLY A 223 15.37 -0.62 -5.57
C GLY A 223 16.70 -1.14 -5.09
N TYR A 224 16.65 -2.17 -4.25
CA TYR A 224 17.82 -2.75 -3.58
C TYR A 224 18.04 -4.20 -3.99
N SER A 225 17.88 -4.47 -5.29
CA SER A 225 17.83 -5.82 -5.84
C SER A 225 19.12 -6.62 -5.58
N ASN A 226 20.28 -5.98 -5.71
CA ASN A 226 21.57 -6.59 -5.42
C ASN A 226 21.73 -6.94 -3.93
N ASP A 227 21.30 -6.04 -3.03
CA ASP A 227 21.39 -6.26 -1.59
C ASP A 227 20.46 -7.40 -1.15
N LEU A 228 19.24 -7.42 -1.68
CA LEU A 228 18.26 -8.46 -1.39
C LEU A 228 18.72 -9.82 -1.95
N ALA A 229 19.20 -9.87 -3.20
CA ALA A 229 19.74 -11.10 -3.79
C ALA A 229 20.91 -11.63 -2.95
N LYS A 230 21.84 -10.76 -2.54
CA LYS A 230 22.94 -11.15 -1.65
C LYS A 230 22.42 -11.72 -0.33
N TYR A 231 21.46 -11.05 0.31
CA TYR A 231 20.86 -11.53 1.56
C TYR A 231 20.21 -12.91 1.41
N ILE A 232 19.43 -13.14 0.35
CA ILE A 232 18.76 -14.42 0.08
C ILE A 232 19.80 -15.54 -0.07
N ASN A 233 20.87 -15.32 -0.84
CA ASN A 233 21.95 -16.31 -0.99
C ASN A 233 22.66 -16.59 0.34
N GLU A 234 23.04 -15.56 1.09
CA GLU A 234 23.87 -15.71 2.28
C GLU A 234 23.09 -16.21 3.49
N ARG A 235 21.84 -15.77 3.66
CA ARG A 235 21.03 -16.01 4.87
C ARG A 235 19.97 -17.08 4.68
N LEU A 236 19.22 -17.06 3.57
CA LEU A 236 18.21 -18.09 3.28
C LEU A 236 18.79 -19.32 2.58
N LYS A 237 20.04 -19.26 2.11
CA LYS A 237 20.71 -20.34 1.36
C LYS A 237 19.94 -20.77 0.10
N LYS A 238 19.18 -19.84 -0.49
CA LYS A 238 18.47 -20.02 -1.77
C LYS A 238 19.21 -19.31 -2.89
N LYS A 239 19.18 -19.86 -4.10
CA LYS A 239 19.83 -19.24 -5.27
C LYS A 239 19.05 -17.99 -5.67
N ALA A 240 19.71 -16.83 -5.59
CA ALA A 240 19.10 -15.57 -6.02
C ALA A 240 20.02 -14.75 -6.93
N ILE A 241 19.45 -14.06 -7.90
CA ILE A 241 20.16 -13.12 -8.79
C ILE A 241 19.37 -11.83 -8.93
N SER A 242 20.06 -10.70 -9.12
CA SER A 242 19.44 -9.43 -9.48
C SER A 242 19.36 -9.32 -11.01
N MET A 243 18.21 -8.91 -11.55
CA MET A 243 18.05 -8.62 -12.98
C MET A 243 17.31 -7.29 -13.17
N PRO A 244 17.63 -6.52 -14.21
CA PRO A 244 16.90 -5.30 -14.57
C PRO A 244 15.51 -5.59 -15.14
#